data_AF-A0A7X3JZT0-F1
#
_entry.id   AF-A0A7X3JZT0-F1
#
_cell.length_a   1.000
_cell.length_b   1.000
_cell.length_c   1.000
_cell.angle_alpha   90.00
_cell.angle_beta   90.00
_cell.angle_gamma   90.00
#
_symmetry.space_group_name_H-M   'P 1'
#
loop_
_entity.id
_entity.type
_entity.pdbx_description
1 polymer ?
#
loop_
_entity_poly.entity_id
_entity_poly.type
_entity_poly.pdbx_seq_one_letter_code
_entity_poly.pdbx_strand_id
1 'polypeptide(L)'
;MKMKNVMVRAWEIAKSAVVKFGGKVKEYFSQALTMAWKETKAPKYAEVELKPGNSKCKTWIAQIVGFHPVYKLSRKFLNNDTTDQYGYKIFFLNDGVYEYNNGKRRGFFRIVGGQEISINQDEAHAFVAATA
;
A
#
# COMPACT_ATOMS: atom_id res chain seq x y z
N MET A 1 0.25 -7.98 -15.37
CA MET A 1 0.29 -9.28 -14.67
C MET A 1 -0.61 -10.25 -15.42
N LYS A 2 -0.10 -11.40 -15.90
CA LYS A 2 -0.80 -12.33 -16.81
C LYS A 2 -2.01 -13.00 -16.11
N MET A 3 -3.16 -13.08 -16.80
CA MET A 3 -4.43 -13.73 -16.38
C MET A 3 -4.30 -15.11 -15.70
N LYS A 4 -3.20 -15.83 -15.94
CA LYS A 4 -2.93 -17.18 -15.42
C LYS A 4 -2.99 -17.29 -13.89
N ASN A 5 -2.76 -16.20 -13.15
CA ASN A 5 -2.79 -16.22 -11.69
C ASN A 5 -4.21 -16.20 -11.09
N VAL A 6 -5.23 -15.70 -11.82
CA VAL A 6 -6.60 -15.58 -11.29
C VAL A 6 -7.22 -16.95 -11.03
N MET A 7 -7.06 -17.89 -11.97
CA MET A 7 -7.62 -19.25 -11.84
C MET A 7 -6.97 -20.05 -10.71
N VAL A 8 -5.65 -19.92 -10.56
CA VAL A 8 -4.91 -20.54 -9.45
C VAL A 8 -5.39 -19.97 -8.12
N ARG A 9 -5.52 -18.64 -8.04
CA ARG A 9 -6.00 -17.96 -6.83
C ARG A 9 -7.45 -18.33 -6.49
N ALA A 10 -8.33 -18.39 -7.48
CA ALA A 10 -9.70 -18.84 -7.31
C ALA A 10 -9.76 -20.29 -6.79
N TRP A 11 -8.89 -21.17 -7.30
CA TRP A 11 -8.79 -22.55 -6.84
C TRP A 11 -8.33 -22.66 -5.37
N GLU A 12 -7.37 -21.83 -4.95
CA GLU A 12 -6.93 -21.75 -3.55
C GLU A 12 -8.04 -21.27 -2.62
N ILE A 13 -8.75 -20.19 -3.00
CA ILE A 13 -9.87 -19.65 -2.22
C ILE A 13 -10.95 -20.72 -2.08
N ALA A 14 -11.32 -21.39 -3.17
CA ALA A 14 -12.31 -22.45 -3.14
C ALA A 14 -11.89 -23.64 -2.26
N LYS A 15 -10.61 -24.06 -2.31
CA LYS A 15 -10.08 -25.08 -1.40
C LYS A 15 -10.14 -24.64 0.06
N SER A 16 -9.78 -23.41 0.36
CA SER A 16 -9.84 -22.87 1.73
C SER A 16 -11.28 -22.83 2.27
N ALA A 17 -12.25 -22.55 1.39
CA ALA A 17 -13.67 -22.58 1.73
C ALA A 17 -14.16 -24.00 2.04
N VAL A 18 -13.75 -25.00 1.24
CA VAL A 18 -14.07 -26.41 1.50
C VAL A 18 -13.50 -26.88 2.85
N VAL A 19 -12.29 -26.47 3.21
CA VAL A 19 -11.69 -26.82 4.53
C VAL A 19 -12.49 -26.20 5.68
N LYS A 20 -13.02 -24.99 5.52
CA LYS A 20 -13.77 -24.27 6.57
C LYS A 20 -15.24 -24.70 6.68
N PHE A 21 -15.88 -24.95 5.55
CA PHE A 21 -17.34 -25.09 5.46
C PHE A 21 -17.79 -26.47 4.96
N GLY A 22 -16.86 -27.33 4.54
CA GLY A 22 -17.18 -28.62 3.90
C GLY A 22 -17.63 -28.46 2.44
N GLY A 23 -18.15 -29.52 1.84
CA GLY A 23 -18.68 -29.50 0.46
C GLY A 23 -17.64 -29.75 -0.64
N LYS A 24 -18.00 -29.41 -1.89
CA LYS A 24 -17.14 -29.64 -3.07
C LYS A 24 -16.59 -28.33 -3.62
N VAL A 25 -15.33 -28.33 -4.07
CA VAL A 25 -14.65 -27.15 -4.65
C VAL A 25 -15.48 -26.47 -5.75
N LYS A 26 -16.16 -27.26 -6.58
CA LYS A 26 -17.01 -26.76 -7.69
C LYS A 26 -18.15 -25.84 -7.24
N GLU A 27 -18.64 -26.00 -6.01
CA GLU A 27 -19.74 -25.22 -5.45
C GLU A 27 -19.28 -23.81 -5.04
N TYR A 28 -18.01 -23.67 -4.65
CA TYR A 28 -17.42 -22.40 -4.25
C TYR A 28 -16.69 -21.68 -5.38
N PHE A 29 -16.50 -22.34 -6.53
CA PHE A 29 -15.61 -21.86 -7.58
C PHE A 29 -16.08 -20.55 -8.22
N SER A 30 -17.38 -20.35 -8.40
CA SER A 30 -17.94 -19.10 -8.96
C SER A 30 -17.68 -17.89 -8.05
N GLN A 31 -17.89 -18.04 -6.74
CA GLN A 31 -17.62 -16.98 -5.77
C GLN A 31 -16.11 -16.72 -5.63
N ALA A 32 -15.31 -17.79 -5.60
CA ALA A 32 -13.87 -17.70 -5.56
C ALA A 32 -13.28 -16.99 -6.79
N LEU A 33 -13.85 -17.20 -7.97
CA LEU A 33 -13.47 -16.51 -9.20
C LEU A 33 -13.75 -15.01 -9.10
N THR A 34 -14.92 -14.62 -8.61
CA THR A 34 -15.30 -13.22 -8.41
C THR A 34 -14.36 -12.53 -7.41
N MET A 35 -14.01 -13.22 -6.32
CA MET A 35 -13.04 -12.71 -5.33
C MET A 35 -11.65 -12.54 -5.94
N ALA A 36 -11.14 -13.54 -6.66
CA ALA A 36 -9.84 -13.47 -7.33
C ALA A 36 -9.80 -12.37 -8.40
N TRP A 37 -10.89 -12.17 -9.16
CA TRP A 37 -11.00 -11.08 -10.11
C TRP A 37 -10.98 -9.72 -9.43
N LYS A 38 -11.70 -9.58 -8.31
CA LYS A 38 -11.69 -8.35 -7.51
C LYS A 38 -10.28 -8.04 -6.98
N GLU A 39 -9.55 -9.04 -6.48
CA GLU A 39 -8.14 -8.90 -6.06
C GLU A 39 -7.26 -8.42 -7.22
N THR A 40 -7.46 -8.94 -8.44
CA THR A 40 -6.63 -8.53 -9.60
C THR A 40 -6.98 -7.18 -10.20
N LYS A 41 -8.23 -6.74 -10.10
CA LYS A 41 -8.69 -5.44 -10.60
C LYS A 41 -8.51 -4.32 -9.58
N ALA A 42 -8.28 -4.64 -8.30
CA ALA A 42 -8.04 -3.64 -7.29
C ALA A 42 -6.81 -2.79 -7.66
N PRO A 43 -6.91 -1.45 -7.58
CA PRO A 43 -5.75 -0.60 -7.75
C PRO A 43 -4.71 -1.00 -6.71
N LYS A 44 -3.49 -1.28 -7.18
CA LYS A 44 -2.34 -1.64 -6.31
C LYS A 44 -1.72 -0.43 -5.62
N TYR A 45 -2.34 0.72 -5.81
CA TYR A 45 -1.91 1.99 -5.28
C TYR A 45 -2.99 2.54 -4.34
N ALA A 46 -2.55 3.17 -3.27
CA ALA A 46 -3.37 4.01 -2.42
C ALA A 46 -3.28 5.45 -2.91
N GLU A 47 -4.41 6.13 -2.91
CA GLU A 47 -4.45 7.58 -3.12
C GLU A 47 -4.26 8.27 -1.76
N VAL A 48 -3.19 9.04 -1.63
CA VAL A 48 -2.89 9.78 -0.40
C VAL A 48 -2.86 11.27 -0.72
N GLU A 49 -3.68 12.02 0.01
CA GLU A 49 -3.79 13.46 -0.12
C GLU A 49 -2.98 14.19 0.96
N LEU A 50 -2.29 15.24 0.55
CA LEU A 50 -1.62 16.17 1.46
C LEU A 50 -2.01 17.61 1.17
N LYS A 51 -2.16 18.36 2.25
CA LYS A 51 -2.35 19.82 2.16
C LYS A 51 -1.21 20.50 1.40
N PRO A 52 -1.50 21.58 0.67
CA PRO A 52 -0.45 22.42 0.12
C PRO A 52 0.48 22.91 1.23
N GLY A 53 1.77 22.91 0.95
CA GLY A 53 2.74 23.57 1.82
C GLY A 53 2.54 25.08 1.77
N ASN A 54 2.92 25.77 2.84
CA ASN A 54 2.98 27.23 2.86
C ASN A 54 4.44 27.70 2.79
N SER A 55 4.67 29.01 2.87
CA SER A 55 6.02 29.59 2.83
C SER A 55 6.88 29.17 4.02
N LYS A 56 6.27 28.87 5.18
CA LYS A 56 6.96 28.51 6.42
C LYS A 56 7.22 27.01 6.55
N CYS A 57 6.30 26.18 6.07
CA CYS A 57 6.32 24.73 6.23
C CYS A 57 6.01 24.06 4.89
N LYS A 58 6.97 23.28 4.39
CA LYS A 58 6.80 22.46 3.18
C LYS A 58 6.16 21.10 3.54
N THR A 59 5.18 20.68 2.75
CA THR A 59 4.59 19.34 2.82
C THR A 59 5.26 18.41 1.81
N TRP A 60 5.49 17.16 2.22
CA TRP A 60 6.20 16.16 1.42
C TRP A 60 5.84 14.73 1.85
N ILE A 61 6.04 13.78 0.93
CA ILE A 61 6.07 12.33 1.19
C ILE A 61 7.42 11.80 0.73
N ALA A 62 7.98 10.86 1.47
CA ALA A 62 9.16 10.10 1.08
C ALA A 62 8.90 8.60 1.23
N GLN A 63 9.32 7.83 0.24
CA GLN A 63 9.38 6.38 0.35
C GLN A 63 10.61 5.98 1.17
N ILE A 64 10.44 5.03 2.07
CA ILE A 64 11.55 4.41 2.81
C ILE A 64 12.11 3.28 1.94
N VAL A 65 13.35 3.43 1.49
CA VAL A 65 13.99 2.50 0.53
C VAL A 65 14.96 1.55 1.22
N GLY A 66 15.45 1.89 2.41
CA GLY A 66 16.42 1.06 3.12
C GLY A 66 16.99 1.72 4.36
N PHE A 67 18.14 1.24 4.80
CA PHE A 67 18.85 1.75 5.98
C PHE A 67 19.83 2.87 5.60
N HIS A 68 19.96 3.88 6.47
CA HIS A 68 20.99 4.91 6.35
C HIS A 68 21.85 4.93 7.63
N PRO A 69 23.20 4.90 7.58
CA PRO A 69 24.06 4.79 8.76
C PRO A 69 23.79 5.84 9.86
N VAL A 70 23.68 7.10 9.44
CA VAL A 70 23.40 8.26 10.33
C VAL A 70 21.91 8.37 10.65
N TYR A 71 21.06 8.56 9.64
CA TYR A 71 19.63 8.86 9.81
C TYR A 71 18.72 7.64 10.01
N LYS A 72 19.28 6.44 10.08
CA LYS A 72 18.64 5.13 10.29
C LYS A 72 17.64 4.68 9.23
N LEU A 73 17.06 5.61 8.47
CA LEU A 73 16.16 5.35 7.33
C LEU A 73 16.63 6.13 6.10
N SER A 74 16.77 5.42 4.99
CA SER A 74 17.03 5.99 3.67
C SER A 74 15.70 6.40 3.03
N ARG A 75 15.61 7.67 2.64
CA ARG A 75 14.39 8.32 2.16
C ARG A 75 14.54 8.73 0.71
N LYS A 76 13.59 8.32 -0.13
CA LYS A 76 13.42 8.82 -1.49
C LYS A 76 12.21 9.74 -1.52
N PHE A 77 12.43 11.05 -1.58
CA PHE A 77 11.35 12.03 -1.66
C PHE A 77 10.59 11.88 -2.97
N LEU A 78 9.26 11.93 -2.87
CA LEU A 78 8.36 11.77 -4.00
C LEU A 78 7.82 13.12 -4.45
N ASN A 79 7.64 13.25 -5.77
CA ASN A 79 6.83 14.32 -6.34
C ASN A 79 5.35 13.91 -6.29
N ASN A 80 4.46 14.90 -6.24
CA ASN A 80 3.03 14.62 -6.37
C ASN A 80 2.68 14.27 -7.81
N ASP A 81 1.73 13.35 -7.97
CA ASP A 81 1.29 12.90 -9.30
C ASP A 81 0.29 13.88 -9.90
N THR A 82 -0.61 14.41 -9.07
CA THR A 82 -1.56 15.44 -9.48
C THR A 82 -1.82 16.44 -8.35
N THR A 83 -2.57 17.48 -8.67
CA THR A 83 -3.01 18.51 -7.73
C THR A 83 -4.50 18.71 -7.88
N ASP A 84 -5.23 18.77 -6.77
CA ASP A 84 -6.65 19.11 -6.78
C ASP A 84 -6.88 20.62 -7.00
N GLN A 85 -8.11 21.03 -7.29
CA GLN A 85 -8.53 22.42 -7.47
C GLN A 85 -8.16 23.35 -6.29
N TYR A 86 -8.02 22.79 -5.09
CA TYR A 86 -7.61 23.53 -3.88
C TYR A 86 -6.09 23.53 -3.63
N GLY A 87 -5.29 23.03 -4.57
CA GLY A 87 -3.83 22.95 -4.42
C GLY A 87 -3.34 21.77 -3.57
N TYR A 88 -4.23 20.82 -3.22
CA TYR A 88 -3.85 19.63 -2.47
C TYR A 88 -3.02 18.71 -3.35
N LYS A 89 -1.95 18.16 -2.78
CA LYS A 89 -1.04 17.25 -3.46
C LYS A 89 -1.58 15.83 -3.35
N ILE A 90 -1.77 15.19 -4.49
CA ILE A 90 -2.26 13.81 -4.55
C ILE A 90 -1.10 12.90 -4.97
N PHE A 91 -0.95 11.78 -4.28
CA PHE A 91 0.08 10.77 -4.53
C PHE A 91 -0.57 9.40 -4.74
N PHE A 92 -0.19 8.70 -5.81
CA PHE A 92 -0.57 7.31 -6.07
C PHE A 92 0.55 6.38 -5.61
N LEU A 93 0.43 5.91 -4.37
CA LEU A 93 1.49 5.17 -3.68
C LEU A 93 1.28 3.67 -3.80
N ASN A 94 2.27 2.97 -4.34
CA ASN A 94 2.26 1.50 -4.38
C ASN A 94 2.58 0.91 -2.99
N ASP A 95 2.45 -0.41 -2.85
CA ASP A 95 2.84 -1.13 -1.64
C ASP A 95 4.26 -0.78 -1.18
N GLY A 96 4.39 -0.40 0.09
CA GLY A 96 5.65 0.07 0.66
C GLY A 96 5.46 0.88 1.93
N VAL A 97 6.57 1.31 2.53
CA VAL A 97 6.57 2.17 3.72
C VAL A 97 6.94 3.60 3.32
N TYR A 98 6.19 4.56 3.85
CA TYR A 98 6.32 5.97 3.55
C TYR A 98 6.38 6.80 4.83
N GLU A 99 7.08 7.91 4.75
CA GLU A 99 7.06 8.98 5.74
C GLU A 99 6.44 10.21 5.12
N TYR A 100 5.59 10.91 5.87
CA TYR A 100 5.02 12.17 5.45
C TYR A 100 5.35 13.30 6.41
N ASN A 101 5.29 14.51 5.86
CA ASN A 101 5.14 15.74 6.61
C ASN A 101 3.95 16.53 6.07
N ASN A 102 2.95 16.76 6.91
CA ASN A 102 1.77 17.55 6.55
C ASN A 102 1.87 19.02 6.96
N GLY A 103 3.05 19.49 7.38
CA GLY A 103 3.31 20.85 7.81
C GLY A 103 2.98 21.13 9.29
N LYS A 104 2.33 20.18 9.97
CA LYS A 104 2.09 20.21 11.43
C LYS A 104 2.82 19.10 12.15
N ARG A 105 2.80 17.88 11.60
CA ARG A 105 3.44 16.70 12.17
C ARG A 105 4.09 15.85 11.08
N ARG A 106 5.06 15.06 11.52
CA ARG A 106 5.64 13.96 10.75
C ARG A 106 5.07 12.64 11.25
N GLY A 107 4.95 11.67 10.36
CA GLY A 107 4.46 10.34 10.69
C GLY A 107 4.82 9.33 9.62
N PHE A 108 4.61 8.05 9.94
CA PHE A 108 4.87 6.94 9.05
C PHE A 108 3.57 6.19 8.75
N PHE A 109 3.47 5.66 7.54
CA PHE A 109 2.40 4.75 7.16
C PHE A 109 2.93 3.72 6.16
N ARG A 110 2.21 2.64 6.03
CA ARG A 110 2.47 1.57 5.08
C ARG A 110 1.28 1.43 4.15
N ILE A 111 1.55 1.24 2.86
CA ILE A 111 0.56 0.81 1.89
C ILE A 111 0.65 -0.70 1.73
N VAL A 112 -0.48 -1.39 1.93
CA VAL A 112 -0.62 -2.83 1.68
C VAL A 112 -1.91 -3.09 0.91
N GLY A 113 -1.80 -3.59 -0.31
CA GLY A 113 -2.95 -3.87 -1.16
C GLY A 113 -3.78 -2.63 -1.46
N GLY A 114 -3.13 -1.46 -1.59
CA GLY A 114 -3.80 -0.18 -1.81
C GLY A 114 -4.51 0.42 -0.59
N GLN A 115 -4.29 -0.11 0.62
CA GLN A 115 -4.81 0.46 1.87
C GLN A 115 -3.70 1.13 2.69
N GLU A 116 -4.00 2.31 3.25
CA GLU A 116 -3.12 3.02 4.17
C GLU A 116 -3.26 2.48 5.60
N ILE A 117 -2.14 2.06 6.17
CA ILE A 117 -2.02 1.60 7.55
C ILE A 117 -1.03 2.51 8.26
N SER A 118 -1.48 3.27 9.25
CA SER A 118 -0.59 4.09 10.09
C SER A 118 0.33 3.19 10.91
N ILE A 119 1.62 3.51 10.93
CA ILE A 119 2.63 2.72 11.66
C ILE A 119 3.49 3.63 12.54
N ASN A 120 4.16 3.02 13.51
CA ASN A 120 5.16 3.70 14.34
C ASN A 120 6.55 3.67 13.69
N GLN A 121 7.47 4.49 14.21
CA GLN A 121 8.85 4.55 13.71
C GLN A 121 9.58 3.20 13.87
N ASP A 122 9.39 2.49 14.98
CA ASP A 122 10.03 1.20 15.23
C ASP A 122 9.57 0.13 14.22
N GLU A 123 8.30 0.17 13.82
CA GLU A 123 7.76 -0.70 12.77
C GLU A 123 8.34 -0.36 11.40
N ALA A 124 8.56 0.92 11.11
CA ALA A 124 9.26 1.35 9.89
C ALA A 124 10.72 0.85 9.86
N HIS A 125 11.41 0.85 11.00
CA HIS A 125 12.74 0.25 11.14
C HIS A 125 12.72 -1.26 10.94
N ALA A 126 11.75 -1.96 11.55
CA ALA A 126 11.59 -3.40 11.40
C ALA A 126 11.33 -3.79 9.93
N PHE A 127 10.54 -3.01 9.20
CA PHE A 127 10.30 -3.23 7.78
C PHE A 127 11.59 -3.12 6.96
N VAL A 128 12.41 -2.09 7.21
CA VAL A 128 13.70 -1.95 6.53
C VAL A 128 14.63 -3.11 6.84
N ALA A 129 14.68 -3.57 8.09
CA ALA A 129 15.48 -4.72 8.49
C ALA A 129 15.02 -6.03 7.82
N ALA A 130 13.72 -6.18 7.54
CA ALA A 130 13.17 -7.35 6.85
C ALA A 130 13.38 -7.32 5.32
N THR A 131 13.72 -6.17 4.75
CA THR A 131 13.88 -5.97 3.30
C THR A 131 15.36 -5.88 2.88
N ALA A 132 16.28 -5.75 3.85
CA ALA A 132 17.73 -5.74 3.65
C ALA A 132 18.30 -7.16 3.62
#